data_AF-A0A7X8ZWB6-F1
#
_entry.id   AF-A0A7X8ZWB6-F1
#
_cell.length_a   1.000
_cell.length_b   1.000
_cell.length_c   1.000
_cell.angle_alpha   90.00
_cell.angle_beta   90.00
_cell.angle_gamma   90.00
#
_symmetry.space_group_name_H-M   'P 1'
#
loop_
_entity.id
_entity.type
_entity.pdbx_description
1 polymer ?
#
loop_
_entity_poly.entity_id
_entity_poly.type
_entity_poly.pdbx_seq_one_letter_code
_entity_poly.pdbx_strand_id
1 'polypeptide(L)'
;DYQNPLARQLIEAIKTQKNYEGDAFTKACFYHQKNILPFMERFPLRKLHLFGQEGIFSPNEDSLLQRDETEIALWIEIGKGFLELEELLSYSEHAMYIGKKTEY
;
A
#
# COMPACT_ATOMS: atom_id res chain seq x y z
N ASP A 1 -11.42 -17.71 -5.44
CA ASP A 1 -9.96 -17.53 -5.52
C ASP A 1 -9.07 -18.50 -4.74
N TYR A 2 -9.42 -18.99 -3.54
CA TYR A 2 -8.48 -19.86 -2.78
C TYR A 2 -8.03 -21.15 -3.50
N GLN A 3 -8.81 -21.62 -4.47
CA GLN A 3 -8.45 -22.77 -5.32
C GLN A 3 -7.48 -22.41 -6.47
N ASN A 4 -7.29 -21.12 -6.78
CA ASN A 4 -6.30 -20.66 -7.76
C ASN A 4 -4.89 -20.74 -7.13
N PRO A 5 -3.95 -21.50 -7.71
CA PRO A 5 -2.60 -21.65 -7.17
C PRO A 5 -1.84 -20.32 -6.97
N LEU A 6 -2.02 -19.35 -7.88
CA LEU A 6 -1.39 -18.03 -7.78
C LEU A 6 -1.94 -17.25 -6.59
N ALA A 7 -3.27 -17.24 -6.45
CA ALA A 7 -3.93 -16.59 -5.30
C ALA A 7 -3.52 -17.26 -3.99
N ARG A 8 -3.37 -18.59 -3.96
CA ARG A 8 -2.91 -19.31 -2.78
C ARG A 8 -1.49 -18.90 -2.37
N GLN A 9 -0.57 -18.75 -3.32
CA GLN A 9 0.79 -18.32 -3.03
C GLN A 9 0.82 -16.89 -2.46
N LEU A 10 0.03 -15.98 -3.03
CA LEU A 10 -0.12 -14.61 -2.51
C LEU A 10 -0.68 -14.60 -1.07
N ILE A 11 -1.74 -15.37 -0.82
CA ILE A 11 -2.36 -15.48 0.51
C ILE A 11 -1.37 -16.05 1.54
N GLU A 12 -0.59 -17.08 1.20
CA GLU A 12 0.43 -17.60 2.11
C GLU A 12 1.57 -16.60 2.35
N ALA A 13 1.96 -15.79 1.36
CA ALA A 13 2.92 -14.71 1.54
C ALA A 13 2.42 -13.68 2.57
N ILE A 14 1.15 -13.26 2.47
CA ILE A 14 0.50 -12.37 3.44
C ILE A 14 0.53 -12.98 4.85
N LYS A 15 0.06 -14.24 5.00
CA LYS A 15 0.01 -14.93 6.30
C LYS A 15 1.38 -15.06 6.95
N THR A 16 2.41 -15.30 6.15
CA THR A 16 3.79 -15.50 6.64
C THR A 16 4.57 -14.19 6.72
N GLN A 17 3.95 -13.05 6.42
CA GLN A 17 4.56 -11.72 6.40
C GLN A 17 5.78 -11.62 5.46
N LYS A 18 5.76 -12.42 4.39
CA LYS A 18 6.80 -12.47 3.36
C LYS A 18 6.36 -11.71 2.13
N ASN A 19 7.33 -11.25 1.36
CA ASN A 19 7.07 -10.72 0.02
C ASN A 19 6.54 -11.84 -0.89
N TYR A 20 5.64 -11.49 -1.80
CA TYR A 20 5.30 -12.35 -2.91
C TYR A 20 6.32 -12.13 -4.03
N GLU A 21 6.89 -13.20 -4.55
CA GLU A 21 7.77 -13.19 -5.72
C GLU A 21 7.32 -14.32 -6.65
N GLY A 22 6.88 -13.98 -7.86
CA GLY A 22 6.30 -14.99 -8.75
C GLY A 22 5.62 -14.44 -9.99
N ASP A 23 4.79 -15.29 -10.59
CA ASP A 23 4.01 -14.98 -11.79
C ASP A 23 2.71 -14.26 -11.45
N ALA A 24 2.44 -13.16 -12.15
CA ALA A 24 1.16 -12.47 -12.18
C ALA A 24 0.80 -12.21 -13.66
N PHE A 25 0.26 -11.04 -14.00
CA PHE A 25 0.22 -10.60 -15.41
C PHE A 25 1.62 -10.58 -16.05
N THR A 26 2.65 -10.29 -15.24
CA THR A 26 4.08 -10.39 -15.56
C THR A 26 4.82 -10.96 -14.33
N LYS A 27 6.15 -11.07 -14.38
CA LYS A 27 6.96 -11.33 -13.18
C LYS A 27 6.80 -10.17 -12.20
N ALA A 28 6.32 -10.47 -11.00
CA ALA A 28 6.00 -9.48 -9.99
C ALA A 28 6.69 -9.78 -8.66
N CYS A 29 7.01 -8.71 -7.94
CA CYS A 29 7.41 -8.74 -6.54
C CYS A 29 6.49 -7.79 -5.77
N PHE A 30 5.64 -8.34 -4.91
CA PHE A 30 4.79 -7.54 -4.02
C PHE A 30 5.38 -7.57 -2.62
N TYR A 31 5.80 -6.39 -2.15
CA TYR A 31 6.35 -6.25 -0.80
C TYR A 31 5.25 -6.39 0.24
N HIS A 32 5.50 -7.21 1.25
CA HIS A 32 4.70 -7.15 2.46
C HIS A 32 4.97 -5.82 3.17
N GLN A 33 3.94 -5.16 3.65
CA GLN A 33 4.02 -3.78 4.15
C GLN A 33 5.01 -3.61 5.31
N LYS A 34 5.03 -4.58 6.23
CA LYS A 34 6.02 -4.63 7.34
C LYS A 34 7.47 -4.70 6.86
N ASN A 35 7.71 -5.12 5.62
CA ASN A 35 9.05 -5.26 5.05
C ASN A 35 9.48 -4.01 4.26
N ILE A 36 8.61 -3.02 4.05
CA ILE A 36 8.94 -1.79 3.33
C ILE A 36 9.99 -0.99 4.10
N LEU A 37 9.76 -0.69 5.39
CA LEU A 37 10.72 0.08 6.18
C LEU A 37 12.08 -0.63 6.35
N PRO A 38 12.14 -1.93 6.74
CA PRO A 38 13.40 -2.66 6.78
C PRO A 38 14.17 -2.67 5.45
N PHE A 39 13.45 -2.70 4.31
CA PHE A 39 14.09 -2.57 3.00
C PHE A 39 14.66 -1.17 2.77
N MET A 40 13.90 -0.12 3.09
CA MET A 40 14.30 1.27 2.87
C MET A 40 15.45 1.72 3.78
N GLU A 41 15.58 1.16 4.99
CA GLU A 41 16.69 1.43 5.92
C GLU A 41 18.07 1.02 5.39
N ARG A 42 18.12 0.21 4.33
CA ARG A 42 19.37 -0.18 3.65
C ARG A 42 19.98 0.94 2.81
N PHE A 43 19.25 2.00 2.57
CA PHE A 43 19.67 3.14 1.76
C PHE A 43 19.99 4.35 2.66
N PRO A 44 20.92 5.25 2.25
CA PRO A 44 21.28 6.44 3.02
C PRO A 44 20.20 7.53 2.91
N LEU A 45 19.00 7.23 3.38
CA LEU A 45 17.82 8.07 3.33
C LEU A 45 17.26 8.25 4.73
N ARG A 46 17.07 9.51 5.15
CA ARG A 46 16.23 9.83 6.30
C ARG A 46 14.77 9.77 5.87
N LYS A 47 13.99 8.84 6.44
CA LYS A 47 12.54 8.77 6.24
C LYS A 47 11.90 10.12 6.60
N LEU A 48 11.05 10.62 5.71
CA LEU A 48 10.14 11.74 5.98
C LEU A 48 8.73 11.20 6.19
N HIS A 49 8.22 10.41 5.24
CA HIS A 49 6.84 9.89 5.26
C HIS A 49 6.77 8.47 4.72
N LEU A 50 5.81 7.69 5.21
CA LEU A 50 5.34 6.44 4.60
C LEU A 50 3.82 6.43 4.74
N PHE A 51 3.11 6.39 3.62
CA PHE A 51 1.65 6.44 3.62
C PHE A 51 1.06 5.64 2.47
N GLY A 52 -0.23 5.34 2.59
CA GLY A 52 -1.03 4.71 1.55
C GLY A 52 -1.51 5.69 0.49
N GLN A 53 -1.39 5.33 -0.79
CA GLN A 53 -2.14 5.98 -1.88
C GLN A 53 -3.49 5.26 -2.01
N GLU A 54 -4.54 5.99 -2.39
CA GLU A 54 -5.96 5.58 -2.31
C GLU A 54 -6.44 5.32 -0.86
N GLY A 55 -5.62 4.74 0.00
CA GLY A 55 -5.82 4.64 1.44
C GLY A 55 -6.98 3.70 1.77
N ILE A 56 -7.85 4.15 2.68
CA ILE A 56 -9.08 3.43 3.04
C ILE A 56 -10.12 3.41 1.92
N PHE A 57 -9.90 4.15 0.83
CA PHE A 57 -10.87 4.26 -0.27
C PHE A 57 -10.71 3.16 -1.31
N SER A 58 -9.55 2.52 -1.42
CA SER A 58 -9.26 1.53 -2.47
C SER A 58 -10.35 0.47 -2.64
N PRO A 59 -10.89 -0.16 -1.57
CA PRO A 59 -11.89 -1.21 -1.75
C PRO A 59 -13.24 -0.72 -2.30
N ASN A 60 -13.51 0.59 -2.26
CA ASN A 60 -14.80 1.18 -2.64
C ASN A 60 -14.64 2.31 -3.67
N GLU A 61 -13.51 2.37 -4.37
CA GLU A 61 -13.17 3.46 -5.31
C GLU A 61 -14.31 3.71 -6.30
N ASP A 62 -14.78 2.67 -6.99
CA ASP A 62 -15.89 2.76 -7.95
C ASP A 62 -17.15 3.41 -7.37
N SER A 63 -17.48 3.13 -6.12
CA SER A 63 -18.67 3.71 -5.47
C SER A 63 -18.46 5.16 -5.05
N LEU A 64 -17.23 5.52 -4.67
CA LEU A 64 -16.86 6.89 -4.31
C LEU A 64 -16.81 7.80 -5.54
N LEU A 65 -16.32 7.29 -6.67
CA LEU A 65 -16.26 8.03 -7.94
C LEU A 65 -17.65 8.30 -8.55
N GLN A 66 -18.69 7.60 -8.11
CA GLN A 66 -20.08 7.84 -8.51
C GLN A 66 -20.78 8.91 -7.67
N ARG A 67 -20.14 9.45 -6.62
CA ARG A 67 -20.69 10.49 -5.76
C ARG A 67 -20.55 11.86 -6.41
N ASP A 68 -21.31 12.83 -5.89
CA ASP A 68 -21.12 14.21 -6.30
C ASP A 68 -19.79 14.77 -5.80
N GLU A 69 -19.30 15.82 -6.47
CA GLU A 69 -17.98 16.42 -6.18
C GLU A 69 -17.88 16.95 -4.74
N THR A 70 -19.00 17.37 -4.14
CA THR A 70 -19.01 17.89 -2.76
C THR A 70 -18.82 16.74 -1.77
N GLU A 71 -19.50 15.62 -1.99
CA GLU A 71 -19.31 14.40 -1.19
C GLU A 71 -17.90 13.84 -1.36
N ILE A 72 -17.36 13.79 -2.59
CA ILE A 72 -15.98 13.37 -2.85
C ILE A 72 -14.98 14.25 -2.09
N ALA A 73 -15.16 15.57 -2.09
CA ALA A 73 -14.30 16.49 -1.37
C ALA A 73 -14.30 16.22 0.14
N LEU A 74 -15.46 15.93 0.73
CA LEU A 74 -15.58 15.55 2.14
C LEU A 74 -14.85 14.23 2.44
N TRP A 75 -14.99 13.24 1.57
CA TRP A 75 -14.22 11.98 1.70
C TRP A 75 -12.72 12.23 1.63
N ILE A 76 -12.25 13.06 0.70
CA ILE A 76 -10.83 13.41 0.60
C ILE A 76 -10.32 14.04 1.90
N GLU A 77 -11.06 14.97 2.50
CA GLU A 77 -10.66 15.57 3.78
C GLU A 77 -10.57 14.54 4.92
N ILE A 78 -11.51 13.58 4.97
CA ILE A 78 -11.45 12.46 5.91
C ILE A 78 -10.19 11.61 5.65
N GLY A 79 -9.92 11.29 4.39
CA GLY A 79 -8.79 10.43 3.99
C GLY A 79 -7.43 11.00 4.35
N LYS A 80 -7.26 12.33 4.29
CA LYS A 80 -6.03 13.01 4.72
C LYS A 80 -5.67 12.69 6.17
N GLY A 81 -6.66 12.55 7.05
CA GLY A 81 -6.45 12.19 8.46
C GLY A 81 -5.93 10.75 8.67
N PHE A 82 -6.04 9.89 7.65
CA PHE A 82 -5.70 8.47 7.73
C PHE A 82 -4.42 8.08 6.97
N LEU A 83 -3.83 9.00 6.19
CA LEU A 83 -2.73 8.68 5.26
C LEU A 83 -1.56 7.93 5.93
N GLU A 84 -1.14 8.37 7.12
CA GLU A 84 0.03 7.84 7.81
C GLU A 84 -0.29 6.86 8.96
N LEU A 85 -1.54 6.38 9.06
CA LEU A 85 -1.88 5.33 10.02
C LEU A 85 -1.35 3.99 9.50
N GLU A 86 -0.33 3.45 10.16
CA GLU A 86 0.37 2.22 9.75
C GLU A 86 -0.58 1.03 9.64
N GLU A 87 -1.56 0.93 10.56
CA GLU A 87 -2.55 -0.13 10.57
C GLU A 87 -3.51 -0.11 9.37
N LEU A 88 -3.60 1.03 8.67
CA LEU A 88 -4.46 1.21 7.49
C LEU A 88 -3.71 1.07 6.17
N LEU A 89 -2.39 0.92 6.19
CA LEU A 89 -1.60 0.75 4.97
C LEU A 89 -2.07 -0.47 4.16
N SER A 90 -2.63 -1.50 4.81
CA SER A 90 -3.16 -2.71 4.16
C SER A 90 -4.39 -2.48 3.29
N TYR A 91 -5.06 -1.33 3.44
CA TYR A 91 -6.18 -0.94 2.60
C TYR A 91 -5.74 -0.28 1.30
N SER A 92 -4.49 0.17 1.22
CA SER A 92 -3.97 0.93 0.09
C SER A 92 -3.55 0.00 -1.04
N GLU A 93 -3.85 0.38 -2.29
CA GLU A 93 -3.31 -0.35 -3.45
C GLU A 93 -1.80 -0.11 -3.60
N HIS A 94 -1.36 1.12 -3.29
CA HIS A 94 0.04 1.51 -3.38
C HIS A 94 0.53 2.14 -2.07
N ALA A 95 1.82 1.96 -1.78
CA ALA A 95 2.49 2.62 -0.66
C ALA A 95 3.51 3.64 -1.19
N MET A 96 3.50 4.85 -0.65
CA MET A 96 4.46 5.90 -0.97
C MET A 96 5.44 6.13 0.18
N TYR A 97 6.73 6.01 -0.11
CA TYR A 97 7.81 6.37 0.81
C TYR A 97 8.50 7.66 0.32
N ILE A 98 8.63 8.63 1.21
CA ILE A 98 9.38 9.86 0.95
C ILE A 98 10.61 9.87 1.85
N GLY A 99 11.80 9.91 1.24
CA GLY A 99 13.08 9.97 1.93
C GLY A 99 13.92 11.16 1.50
N LYS A 100 14.64 11.77 2.46
CA LYS A 100 15.67 12.77 2.18
C LYS A 100 17.03 12.10 2.19
N LYS A 101 17.84 12.29 1.14
CA LYS A 101 19.25 11.87 1.13
C LYS A 101 19.97 12.48 2.33
N THR A 102 20.65 11.66 3.11
CA THR A 102 21.70 12.12 4.02
C THR A 102 22.93 12.42 3.16
N GLU A 103 23.57 13.58 3.33
CA GLU A 103 24.56 14.11 2.36
C GLU A 103 25.73 13.16 2.04
N TYR A 104 26.35 13.40 0.87
CA TYR A 104 27.37 12.58 0.20
C TYR A 104 28.68 12.41 1.00
#